data_AF-A0A5E4L4W3-F1
#
_entry.id   AF-A0A5E4L4W3-F1
#
_cell.length_a   1.000
_cell.length_b   1.000
_cell.length_c   1.000
_cell.angle_alpha   90.00
_cell.angle_beta   90.00
_cell.angle_gamma   90.00
#
_symmetry.space_group_name_H-M   'P 1'
#
loop_
_entity.id
_entity.type
_entity.pdbx_description
1 polymer ?
#
loop_
_entity_poly.entity_id
_entity_poly.type
_entity_poly.pdbx_seq_one_letter_code
_entity_poly.pdbx_strand_id
1 'polypeptide(L)'
;MYETIEIEKVERSCPACEEYSKKHSTNPPRIAVMACEGACSKGEVARLAANMVAHRLAREETVRICLGGAFTKDTGQRDLVRRANKTIAIEGCFISCSSRICTRSGRNRG
;
A
#
# COMPACT_ATOMS: atom_id res chain seq x y z
N MET A 1 -9.91 -8.94 32.04
CA MET A 1 -8.52 -8.56 32.36
C MET A 1 -7.79 -8.46 31.04
N TYR A 2 -7.19 -7.30 30.73
CA TYR A 2 -6.36 -7.14 29.53
C TYR A 2 -4.96 -6.75 29.96
N GLU A 3 -3.97 -7.20 29.22
CA GLU A 3 -2.59 -6.77 29.38
C GLU A 3 -2.36 -5.56 28.47
N THR A 4 -1.58 -4.61 28.96
CA THR A 4 -1.21 -3.41 28.19
C THR A 4 0.28 -3.50 27.89
N ILE A 5 0.66 -3.33 26.63
CA ILE A 5 2.06 -3.23 26.22
C ILE A 5 2.31 -1.82 25.69
N GLU A 6 3.44 -1.23 26.03
CA GLU A 6 3.91 0.00 25.41
C GLU A 6 4.66 -0.34 24.12
N ILE A 7 4.12 0.09 22.98
CA ILE A 7 4.74 -0.09 21.67
C ILE A 7 5.48 1.20 21.31
N GLU A 8 6.81 1.12 21.25
CA GLU A 8 7.64 2.23 20.78
C GLU A 8 7.30 2.58 19.33
N LYS A 9 7.10 3.87 19.06
CA LYS A 9 6.95 4.36 17.69
C LYS A 9 8.32 4.36 17.03
N VAL A 10 8.45 3.61 15.94
CA VAL A 10 9.64 3.73 15.09
C VAL A 10 9.65 5.14 14.51
N GLU A 11 10.74 5.90 14.66
CA GLU A 11 10.94 7.24 14.07
C GLU A 11 11.64 7.21 12.69
N ARG A 12 12.29 6.10 12.36
CA ARG A 12 12.96 5.88 11.07
C ARG A 12 12.00 5.45 9.95
N SER A 13 12.35 5.71 8.70
CA SER A 13 11.70 5.15 7.51
C SER A 13 12.47 3.93 6.99
N CYS A 14 11.83 3.09 6.18
CA CYS A 14 12.47 1.93 5.55
C CYS A 14 13.28 2.40 4.33
N PRO A 15 14.62 2.28 4.31
CA PRO A 15 15.44 2.78 3.20
C PRO A 15 15.08 2.15 1.85
N ALA A 16 14.78 0.84 1.85
CA ALA A 16 14.37 0.13 0.65
C ALA A 16 13.05 0.66 0.07
N CYS A 17 12.09 1.02 0.94
CA CYS A 17 10.84 1.64 0.49
C CYS A 17 11.07 3.03 -0.09
N GLU A 18 11.97 3.83 0.50
CA GLU A 18 12.27 5.18 0.01
C GLU A 18 13.00 5.13 -1.34
N GLU A 19 14.00 4.26 -1.49
CA GLU A 19 14.71 4.08 -2.75
C GLU A 19 13.77 3.59 -3.86
N TYR A 20 12.95 2.58 -3.55
CA TYR A 20 11.95 2.08 -4.48
C TYR A 20 10.98 3.20 -4.89
N SER A 21 10.51 4.01 -3.94
CA SER A 21 9.57 5.09 -4.23
C SER A 21 10.18 6.17 -5.11
N LYS A 22 11.44 6.54 -4.86
CA LYS A 22 12.19 7.47 -5.72
C LYS A 22 12.31 6.93 -7.14
N LYS A 23 12.70 5.66 -7.30
CA LYS A 23 12.84 5.00 -8.61
C LYS A 23 11.52 4.97 -9.39
N HIS A 24 10.39 4.79 -8.71
CA HIS A 24 9.07 4.70 -9.33
C HIS A 24 8.28 6.01 -9.34
N SER A 25 8.92 7.11 -8.93
CA SER A 25 8.35 8.47 -8.98
C SER A 25 8.40 9.04 -10.40
N THR A 26 7.62 8.49 -11.31
CA THR A 26 7.61 8.86 -12.74
C THR A 26 6.61 9.96 -13.07
N ASN A 27 6.79 10.58 -14.24
CA ASN A 27 5.81 11.47 -14.88
C ASN A 27 5.53 10.95 -16.31
N PRO A 28 4.31 10.48 -16.63
CA PRO A 28 3.12 10.46 -15.79
C PRO A 28 3.25 9.47 -14.59
N PRO A 29 2.46 9.67 -13.52
CA PRO A 29 2.44 8.76 -12.38
C PRO A 29 1.83 7.40 -12.78
N ARG A 30 2.42 6.32 -12.27
CA ARG A 30 1.93 4.95 -12.46
C ARG A 30 0.67 4.66 -11.61
N ILE A 31 -0.05 3.61 -11.98
CA ILE A 31 -1.19 3.10 -11.20
C ILE A 31 -0.65 2.47 -9.91
N ALA A 32 -1.11 2.96 -8.76
CA ALA A 32 -0.74 2.40 -7.47
C ALA A 32 -1.46 1.06 -7.23
N VAL A 33 -0.71 0.01 -6.88
CA VAL A 33 -1.28 -1.30 -6.56
C VAL A 33 -1.00 -1.61 -5.09
N MET A 34 -2.08 -1.68 -4.32
CA MET A 34 -2.08 -1.99 -2.89
C MET A 34 -2.74 -3.34 -2.63
N ALA A 35 -2.32 -4.01 -1.58
CA ALA A 35 -2.96 -5.22 -1.09
C ALA A 35 -3.15 -5.18 0.43
N CYS A 36 -4.12 -5.95 0.92
CA CYS A 36 -4.16 -6.32 2.34
C CYS A 36 -2.98 -7.25 2.63
N GLU A 37 -1.94 -6.73 3.29
CA GLU A 37 -0.75 -7.50 3.65
C GLU A 37 -0.75 -7.82 5.14
N GLY A 38 -0.58 -9.09 5.50
CA GLY A 38 -0.06 -9.48 6.83
C GLY A 38 -1.03 -9.71 7.99
N ALA A 39 -2.33 -9.39 7.85
CA ALA A 39 -3.28 -9.62 8.95
C ALA A 39 -3.81 -11.08 9.04
N CYS A 40 -3.79 -11.83 7.93
CA CYS A 40 -4.16 -13.24 7.88
C CYS A 40 -3.52 -13.93 6.66
N SER A 41 -3.61 -15.26 6.58
CA SER A 41 -3.11 -16.06 5.44
C SER A 41 -3.69 -15.63 4.09
N LYS A 42 -4.94 -15.16 4.06
CA LYS A 42 -5.55 -14.65 2.82
C LYS A 42 -4.91 -13.34 2.34
N GLY A 43 -4.36 -12.55 3.25
CA GLY A 43 -3.59 -11.36 2.91
C GLY A 43 -2.30 -11.69 2.15
N GLU A 44 -1.69 -12.85 2.43
CA GLU A 44 -0.52 -13.29 1.68
C GLU A 44 -0.85 -13.60 0.22
N VAL A 45 -2.01 -14.23 -0.05
CA VAL A 45 -2.50 -14.45 -1.41
C VAL A 45 -2.72 -13.12 -2.14
N ALA A 46 -3.33 -12.13 -1.47
CA ALA A 46 -3.51 -10.80 -2.02
C ALA A 46 -2.17 -10.10 -2.32
N ARG A 47 -1.18 -10.26 -1.43
CA ARG A 47 0.19 -9.74 -1.63
C ARG A 47 0.84 -10.35 -2.87
N LEU A 48 0.76 -11.67 -3.04
CA LEU A 48 1.31 -12.36 -4.21
C LEU A 48 0.62 -11.90 -5.49
N ALA A 49 -0.70 -11.77 -5.49
CA ALA A 49 -1.45 -11.25 -6.63
C ALA A 49 -1.01 -9.81 -7.00
N ALA A 50 -0.87 -8.93 -6.01
CA ALA A 50 -0.37 -7.57 -6.24
C ALA A 50 1.06 -7.54 -6.79
N ASN A 51 1.93 -8.44 -6.33
CA ASN A 51 3.29 -8.56 -6.88
C ASN A 51 3.27 -9.06 -8.32
N MET A 52 2.38 -10.00 -8.68
CA MET A 52 2.22 -10.45 -10.06
C MET A 52 1.78 -9.29 -10.96
N VAL A 53 0.81 -8.49 -10.54
CA VAL A 53 0.39 -7.29 -11.28
C VAL A 53 1.56 -6.33 -11.44
N ALA A 54 2.20 -5.95 -10.33
CA ALA A 54 3.18 -4.85 -10.30
C ALA A 54 4.55 -5.19 -10.89
N HIS A 55 4.93 -6.46 -10.92
CA HIS A 55 6.29 -6.87 -11.30
C HIS A 55 6.34 -7.80 -12.51
N ARG A 56 5.19 -8.34 -12.96
CA ARG A 56 5.13 -9.26 -14.10
C ARG A 56 4.14 -8.83 -15.17
N LEU A 57 2.88 -8.60 -14.80
CA LEU A 57 1.80 -8.42 -15.78
C LEU A 57 1.69 -6.98 -16.32
N ALA A 58 1.97 -5.98 -15.49
CA ALA A 58 1.81 -4.56 -15.85
C ALA A 58 2.97 -3.72 -15.26
N ARG A 59 4.20 -4.20 -15.44
CA ARG A 59 5.39 -3.68 -14.74
C ARG A 59 5.70 -2.21 -15.03
N GLU A 60 5.38 -1.73 -16.23
CA GLU A 60 5.69 -0.36 -16.64
C GLU A 60 4.56 0.61 -16.30
N GLU A 61 3.33 0.13 -16.18
CA GLU A 61 2.13 0.92 -15.93
C GLU A 61 1.79 1.03 -14.45
N THR A 62 2.30 0.10 -13.62
CA THR A 62 1.92 -0.02 -12.21
C THR A 62 3.12 0.11 -11.28
N VAL A 63 2.83 0.44 -10.01
CA VAL A 63 3.80 0.50 -8.93
C VAL A 63 3.25 -0.21 -7.70
N ARG A 64 4.08 -1.04 -7.07
CA ARG A 64 3.70 -1.81 -5.89
C ARG A 64 3.79 -0.93 -4.64
N ILE A 65 2.72 -0.90 -3.84
CA ILE A 65 2.67 -0.08 -2.63
C ILE A 65 2.52 -0.92 -1.34
N CYS A 66 3.56 -0.94 -0.51
CA CYS A 66 3.47 -1.60 0.80
C CYS A 66 2.38 -0.92 1.67
N LEU A 67 1.43 -1.70 2.20
CA LEU A 67 0.33 -1.17 2.99
C LEU A 67 0.83 -0.43 4.24
N GLY A 68 1.82 -1.03 4.92
CA GLY A 68 2.50 -0.40 6.04
C GLY A 68 3.21 0.89 5.63
N GLY A 69 3.90 0.92 4.48
CA GLY A 69 4.58 2.11 3.97
C GLY A 69 3.63 3.27 3.68
N ALA A 70 2.49 2.97 3.04
CA ALA A 70 1.46 3.98 2.77
C ALA A 70 0.77 4.49 4.05
N PHE A 71 0.59 3.64 5.07
CA PHE A 71 -0.22 3.97 6.25
C PHE A 71 0.56 4.52 7.44
N THR A 72 1.74 3.98 7.74
CA THR A 72 2.41 4.22 9.03
C THR A 72 3.02 5.61 9.15
N LYS A 73 3.50 6.20 8.04
CA LYS A 73 4.19 7.50 8.00
C LYS A 73 4.05 8.21 6.67
N ASP A 74 4.45 9.48 6.62
CA ASP A 74 4.68 10.20 5.37
C ASP A 74 5.98 9.67 4.73
N THR A 75 5.83 8.61 3.94
CA THR A 75 6.91 7.93 3.21
C THR A 75 6.77 8.17 1.71
N GLY A 76 7.82 7.90 0.94
CA GLY A 76 7.72 7.94 -0.52
C GLY A 76 6.63 7.02 -1.09
N GLN A 77 6.27 5.94 -0.38
CA GLN A 77 5.19 5.03 -0.79
C GLN A 77 3.83 5.74 -0.72
N ARG A 78 3.61 6.57 0.32
CA ARG A 78 2.40 7.38 0.42
C ARG A 78 2.33 8.44 -0.67
N ASP A 79 3.46 9.03 -1.05
CA ASP A 79 3.52 10.01 -2.15
C ASP A 79 3.23 9.38 -3.52
N LEU A 80 3.65 8.14 -3.74
CA LEU A 80 3.25 7.38 -4.93
C LEU A 80 1.73 7.23 -4.99
N VAL A 81 1.08 6.88 -3.87
CA VAL A 81 -0.39 6.76 -3.81
C VAL A 81 -1.08 8.10 -4.02
N ARG A 82 -0.61 9.17 -3.38
CA ARG A 82 -1.22 10.52 -3.47
C ARG A 82 -1.20 11.07 -4.88
N ARG A 83 -0.14 10.80 -5.64
CA ARG A 83 0.02 11.27 -7.03
C ARG A 83 -0.59 10.34 -8.07
N ALA A 84 -0.87 9.07 -7.72
CA ALA A 84 -1.49 8.15 -8.63
C ALA A 84 -2.92 8.60 -8.97
N ASN A 85 -3.21 8.72 -10.26
CA ASN A 85 -4.57 9.02 -10.73
C ASN A 85 -5.55 7.86 -10.50
N LYS A 86 -5.01 6.65 -10.33
CA LYS A 86 -5.75 5.41 -10.11
C LYS A 86 -5.01 4.54 -9.12
N THR A 87 -5.77 3.96 -8.19
CA THR A 87 -5.28 2.97 -7.23
C THR A 87 -6.11 1.70 -7.33
N ILE A 88 -5.44 0.56 -7.38
CA ILE A 88 -6.03 -0.78 -7.34
C ILE A 88 -5.80 -1.34 -5.94
N ALA A 89 -6.87 -1.68 -5.24
CA ALA A 89 -6.83 -2.36 -3.95
C ALA A 89 -7.17 -3.85 -4.15
N ILE A 90 -6.28 -4.73 -3.69
CA ILE A 90 -6.45 -6.19 -3.76
C ILE A 90 -6.69 -6.74 -2.36
N GLU A 91 -7.87 -7.27 -2.13
CA GLU A 91 -8.27 -7.77 -0.81
C GLU A 91 -8.23 -9.28 -0.73
N GLY A 92 -7.67 -9.79 0.37
CA GLY A 92 -7.71 -11.22 0.69
C GLY A 92 -8.90 -11.62 1.57
N CYS A 93 -9.52 -10.67 2.27
CA CYS A 93 -10.60 -10.96 3.22
C CYS A 93 -11.59 -9.79 3.35
N PHE A 94 -12.67 -10.03 4.08
CA PHE A 94 -13.77 -9.08 4.30
C PHE A 94 -13.39 -7.86 5.16
N ILE A 95 -12.23 -7.88 5.82
CA ILE A 95 -11.74 -6.70 6.55
C ILE A 95 -11.42 -5.57 5.56
N SER A 96 -10.98 -5.92 4.34
CA SER A 96 -10.73 -4.97 3.26
C SER A 96 -9.75 -3.85 3.63
N CYS A 97 -8.63 -4.21 4.26
CA CYS A 97 -7.68 -3.25 4.85
C CYS A 97 -7.18 -2.22 3.83
N SER A 98 -6.82 -2.66 2.61
CA SER A 98 -6.23 -1.75 1.62
C SER A 98 -7.26 -0.74 1.10
N SER A 99 -8.50 -1.17 0.88
CA SER A 99 -9.61 -0.36 0.42
C SER A 99 -10.00 0.68 1.45
N ARG A 100 -10.08 0.29 2.74
CA ARG A 100 -10.38 1.22 3.83
C ARG A 100 -9.32 2.32 3.98
N ILE A 101 -8.07 2.00 3.69
CA ILE A 101 -6.96 2.96 3.73
C ILE A 101 -6.90 3.81 2.45
N CYS A 102 -7.27 3.24 1.30
CA CYS A 102 -7.28 3.92 -0.01
C CYS A 102 -8.44 4.88 -0.23
N THR A 103 -9.52 4.86 0.57
CA THR A 103 -10.67 5.72 0.33
C THR A 103 -10.28 7.18 0.47
N ARG A 104 -10.18 7.89 -0.67
CA ARG A 104 -10.20 9.36 -0.72
C ARG A 104 -11.44 9.84 0.03
N SER A 105 -11.25 10.74 1.00
CA SER A 105 -12.26 11.35 1.87
C SER A 105 -13.33 12.20 1.15
N GLY A 106 -13.64 11.89 -0.12
CA GLY A 106 -14.60 12.62 -0.95
C GLY A 106 -15.55 11.74 -1.74
N ARG A 107 -15.59 10.41 -1.50
CA ARG A 107 -16.64 9.55 -2.06
C ARG A 107 -17.70 9.35 -0.99
N ASN A 108 -18.76 10.14 -1.10
CA ASN A 108 -20.00 10.00 -0.35
C ASN A 108 -20.39 8.52 -0.32
N ARG A 109 -20.44 7.94 0.88
CA ARG A 109 -21.04 6.63 1.08
C ARG A 109 -22.56 6.84 1.01
N GLY A 110 -23.08 6.77 -0.21
CA GLY A 110 -24.51 6.57 -0.43
C GLY A 110 -24.92 5.17 0.00
#